data_AF-A0AAP8N7G9-F1
#
_entry.id   AF-A0AAP8N7G9-F1
#
_cell.length_a   1.000
_cell.length_b   1.000
_cell.length_c   1.000
_cell.angle_alpha   90.00
_cell.angle_beta   90.00
_cell.angle_gamma   90.00
#
_symmetry.space_group_name_H-M   'P 1'
#
loop_
_entity.id
_entity.type
_entity.pdbx_description
1 polymer ?
#
loop_
_entity_poly.entity_id
_entity_poly.type
_entity_poly.pdbx_seq_one_letter_code
_entity_poly.pdbx_strand_id
1 'polypeptide(L)'
;TAAFTEQTSVLIAPSATITDVDSANLTPMTATLTVRPDGNTTESLSLNASATTAAAGLTVSYTTSTGVLSITGLASKATYQ
;
A
#
# COMPACT_ATOMS: atom_id res chain seq x y z
N THR A 1 -0.33 9.47 -12.95
CA THR A 1 0.15 10.44 -11.93
C THR A 1 -1.07 10.99 -11.24
N ALA A 2 -1.12 10.95 -9.91
CA ALA A 2 -2.24 11.51 -9.16
C ALA A 2 -1.89 12.95 -8.74
N ALA A 3 -2.83 13.88 -8.83
CA ALA A 3 -2.67 15.25 -8.37
C ALA A 3 -3.26 15.36 -6.96
N PHE A 4 -2.52 15.98 -6.04
CA PHE A 4 -2.93 16.23 -4.67
C PHE A 4 -2.82 17.73 -4.38
N THR A 5 -3.89 18.29 -3.83
CA THR A 5 -3.93 19.69 -3.37
C THR A 5 -4.48 19.69 -1.96
N GLU A 6 -3.61 19.41 -0.97
CA GLU A 6 -3.80 19.46 0.49
C GLU A 6 -5.08 18.80 1.07
N GLN A 7 -5.07 18.48 2.37
CA GLN A 7 -6.22 18.04 3.20
C GLN A 7 -7.05 16.81 2.77
N THR A 8 -6.95 16.30 1.54
CA THR A 8 -7.78 15.21 1.02
C THR A 8 -6.92 14.08 0.50
N SER A 9 -7.09 12.87 1.04
CA SER A 9 -6.36 11.70 0.53
C SER A 9 -6.68 11.46 -0.94
N VAL A 10 -5.66 11.18 -1.73
CA VAL A 10 -5.78 10.93 -3.16
C VAL A 10 -5.47 9.47 -3.46
N LEU A 11 -6.29 8.87 -4.33
CA LEU A 11 -6.05 7.51 -4.80
C LEU A 11 -4.88 7.52 -5.81
N ILE A 12 -3.75 6.91 -5.44
CA ILE A 12 -2.52 6.92 -6.25
C ILE A 12 -2.23 5.61 -7.00
N ALA A 13 -2.92 4.53 -6.66
CA ALA A 13 -2.80 3.21 -7.28
C ALA A 13 -4.19 2.55 -7.35
N PRO A 14 -5.04 2.94 -8.32
CA PRO A 14 -6.40 2.40 -8.44
C PRO A 14 -6.43 0.94 -8.91
N SER A 15 -5.36 0.48 -9.55
CA SER A 15 -5.16 -0.90 -9.96
C SER A 15 -3.67 -1.22 -10.03
N ALA A 16 -3.33 -2.48 -9.73
CA ALA A 16 -2.02 -3.05 -9.97
C ALA A 16 -2.21 -4.43 -10.62
N THR A 17 -1.24 -4.88 -11.41
CA THR A 17 -1.21 -6.23 -11.96
C THR A 17 -0.01 -6.95 -11.39
N ILE A 18 -0.24 -8.05 -10.67
CA ILE A 18 0.84 -8.86 -10.09
C ILE A 18 0.98 -10.16 -10.87
N THR A 19 2.12 -10.30 -11.54
CA THR A 19 2.51 -11.53 -12.25
C THR A 19 3.61 -12.23 -11.47
N ASP A 20 3.25 -13.30 -10.77
CA ASP A 20 4.20 -14.28 -10.23
C ASP A 20 3.85 -15.63 -10.87
N VAL A 21 4.79 -16.18 -11.63
CA VAL A 21 4.60 -17.39 -12.44
C VAL A 21 4.77 -18.66 -11.60
N ASP A 22 5.54 -18.58 -10.51
CA ASP A 22 5.96 -19.72 -9.72
C ASP A 22 5.11 -19.88 -8.45
N SER A 23 4.56 -18.77 -7.95
CA SER A 23 3.82 -18.73 -6.68
C SER A 23 2.34 -18.40 -6.88
N ALA A 24 1.48 -19.21 -6.26
CA ALA A 24 0.05 -18.93 -6.15
C ALA A 24 -0.25 -17.84 -5.08
N ASN A 25 0.65 -17.72 -4.10
CA ASN A 25 0.52 -16.84 -2.93
C ASN A 25 1.74 -15.91 -2.81
N LEU A 26 1.54 -14.77 -2.16
CA LEU A 26 2.59 -13.80 -1.83
C LEU A 26 2.69 -13.66 -0.32
N THR A 27 3.85 -13.19 0.16
CA THR A 27 4.18 -13.11 1.59
C THR A 27 4.50 -11.69 2.06
N PRO A 28 5.22 -10.86 1.27
CA PRO A 28 5.18 -9.42 1.49
C PRO A 28 4.86 -8.60 0.23
N MET A 29 4.19 -7.48 0.44
CA MET A 29 4.10 -6.36 -0.50
C MET A 29 4.51 -5.08 0.23
N THR A 30 5.28 -4.22 -0.45
CA THR A 30 5.63 -2.90 0.08
C THR A 30 5.35 -1.80 -0.93
N ALA A 31 4.91 -0.65 -0.43
CA ALA A 31 4.78 0.59 -1.19
C ALA A 31 5.53 1.70 -0.46
N THR A 32 6.32 2.50 -1.17
CA THR A 32 7.17 3.53 -0.57
C THR A 32 6.74 4.92 -1.03
N LEU A 33 6.47 5.81 -0.07
CA LEU A 33 6.29 7.22 -0.29
C LEU A 33 7.64 7.93 -0.25
N THR A 34 8.20 8.21 -1.43
CA THR A 34 9.58 8.69 -1.57
C THR A 34 9.73 10.18 -1.27
N VAL A 35 8.73 11.00 -1.64
CA VAL A 35 8.74 12.46 -1.46
C VAL A 35 7.75 12.85 -0.37
N ARG A 36 8.24 13.50 0.68
CA ARG A 36 7.49 13.92 1.88
C ARG A 36 7.91 15.35 2.26
N PRO A 37 7.38 16.37 1.57
CA PRO A 37 7.86 17.75 1.68
C PRO A 37 7.58 18.37 3.06
N ASP A 38 6.51 17.97 3.73
CA ASP A 38 6.12 18.48 5.05
C ASP A 38 6.53 17.54 6.19
N GLY A 39 7.36 16.54 5.85
CA GLY A 39 8.04 15.65 6.78
C GLY A 39 7.33 14.32 7.05
N ASN A 40 7.94 13.52 7.92
CA ASN A 40 7.55 12.12 8.14
C ASN A 40 6.18 11.95 8.83
N THR A 41 5.68 12.97 9.49
CA THR A 41 4.43 12.91 10.29
C THR A 41 3.21 13.41 9.55
N THR A 42 3.39 14.10 8.42
CA THR A 42 2.32 14.80 7.71
C THR A 42 1.84 13.95 6.53
N GLU A 43 2.77 13.42 5.73
CA GLU A 43 2.42 12.56 4.59
C GLU A 43 2.40 11.08 4.99
N SER A 44 1.35 10.37 4.55
CA SER A 44 1.19 8.95 4.82
C SER A 44 0.57 8.17 3.65
N LEU A 45 0.82 6.86 3.64
CA LEU A 45 0.13 5.90 2.79
C LEU A 45 -0.75 5.01 3.65
N SER A 46 -1.94 4.71 3.14
CA SER A 46 -2.88 3.79 3.74
C SER A 46 -3.64 3.02 2.67
N LEU A 47 -4.26 1.92 3.08
CA LEU A 47 -5.18 1.19 2.23
C LEU A 47 -6.51 1.95 2.14
N ASN A 48 -7.12 1.94 0.96
CA ASN A 48 -8.51 2.37 0.83
C ASN A 48 -9.46 1.32 1.46
N ALA A 49 -10.76 1.61 1.51
CA ALA A 49 -11.73 0.72 2.12
C ALA A 49 -11.77 -0.68 1.48
N SER A 50 -11.74 -0.74 0.14
CA SER A 50 -11.77 -2.00 -0.61
C SER A 50 -10.53 -2.87 -0.33
N ALA A 51 -9.35 -2.26 -0.38
CA ALA A 51 -8.09 -2.93 -0.09
C ALA A 51 -7.99 -3.36 1.38
N THR A 52 -8.58 -2.59 2.30
CA THR A 52 -8.68 -2.97 3.72
C THR A 52 -9.54 -4.23 3.90
N THR A 53 -10.66 -4.33 3.18
CA THR A 53 -11.50 -5.55 3.20
C THR A 53 -10.76 -6.74 2.59
N ALA A 54 -10.05 -6.55 1.48
CA ALA A 54 -9.27 -7.60 0.84
C ALA A 54 -8.13 -8.11 1.75
N ALA A 55 -7.42 -7.21 2.42
CA ALA A 55 -6.31 -7.52 3.32
C ALA A 55 -6.74 -8.04 4.70
N ALA A 56 -7.99 -8.47 4.87
CA ALA A 56 -8.46 -9.05 6.12
C ALA A 56 -7.61 -10.27 6.52
N GLY A 57 -7.00 -10.21 7.72
CA GLY A 57 -6.09 -11.24 8.21
C GLY A 57 -4.62 -11.04 7.83
N LEU A 58 -4.28 -9.98 7.09
CA LEU A 58 -2.90 -9.55 6.84
C LEU A 58 -2.46 -8.50 7.86
N THR A 59 -1.14 -8.39 8.04
CA THR A 59 -0.53 -7.34 8.85
C THR A 59 -0.17 -6.15 7.97
N VAL A 60 -0.82 -5.01 8.21
CA VAL A 60 -0.60 -3.76 7.47
C VAL A 60 0.03 -2.73 8.42
N SER A 61 1.15 -2.13 8.02
CA SER A 61 1.83 -1.10 8.83
C SER A 61 2.47 -0.04 7.95
N TYR A 62 2.37 1.23 8.34
CA TYR A 62 3.09 2.33 7.71
C TYR A 62 4.19 2.82 8.65
N THR A 63 5.44 2.78 8.19
CA THR A 63 6.59 3.29 8.93
C THR A 63 6.87 4.72 8.50
N THR A 64 6.49 5.69 9.33
CA THR A 64 6.59 7.13 9.01
C THR A 64 8.00 7.60 8.72
N SER A 65 9.02 7.04 9.39
CA SER A 65 10.42 7.41 9.18
C SER A 65 10.93 7.01 7.79
N THR A 66 10.52 5.85 7.28
CA THR A 66 10.97 5.33 5.97
C THR A 66 9.97 5.59 4.84
N GLY A 67 8.73 5.93 5.16
CA GLY A 67 7.65 6.14 4.19
C GLY A 67 7.12 4.82 3.61
N VAL A 68 7.41 3.70 4.25
CA VAL A 68 7.09 2.36 3.73
C VAL A 68 5.77 1.87 4.34
N LEU A 69 4.79 1.63 3.47
CA LEU A 69 3.62 0.81 3.77
C LEU A 69 3.97 -0.65 3.50
N SER A 70 3.92 -1.48 4.54
CA SER A 70 4.21 -2.91 4.50
C SER A 70 2.93 -3.71 4.74
N ILE A 71 2.67 -4.67 3.85
CA ILE A 71 1.56 -5.61 3.93
C ILE A 71 2.18 -7.00 3.94
N THR A 72 1.98 -7.74 5.02
CA THR A 72 2.62 -9.05 5.22
C THR A 72 1.62 -10.10 5.66
N GLY A 73 1.83 -11.33 5.20
CA GLY A 73 0.96 -12.47 5.46
C GLY A 73 0.80 -13.32 4.20
N LEU A 74 0.57 -14.61 4.38
CA LEU A 74 0.38 -15.50 3.24
C LEU A 74 -1.02 -15.31 2.66
N ALA A 75 -1.10 -14.77 1.45
CA ALA A 75 -2.37 -14.54 0.77
C ALA A 75 -2.26 -14.78 -0.74
N SER A 76 -3.40 -14.95 -1.40
CA SER A 76 -3.44 -15.09 -2.85
C SER A 76 -2.96 -13.83 -3.56
N LYS A 77 -2.50 -13.94 -4.81
CA LYS A 77 -2.17 -12.78 -5.65
C LYS A 77 -3.33 -11.79 -5.81
N ALA A 78 -4.57 -12.28 -5.83
CA ALA A 78 -5.76 -11.43 -5.94
C ALA A 78 -5.98 -10.56 -4.69
N THR A 79 -5.50 -11.00 -3.52
CA THR A 79 -5.57 -10.22 -2.29
C THR A 79 -4.63 -9.02 -2.28
N TYR A 80 -3.51 -9.12 -3.01
CA TYR A 80 -2.47 -8.10 -3.09
C TYR A 80 -2.60 -7.14 -4.29
N GLN A 81 -3.57 -7.39 -5.20
CA GLN A 81 -3.87 -6.54 -6.35
C GLN A 81 -4.96 -5.51 -6.00
#